data_AF-A0A3A0V6N7-F1
#
_entry.id   AF-A0A3A0V6N7-F1
#
_cell.length_a   1.000
_cell.length_b   1.000
_cell.length_c   1.000
_cell.angle_alpha   90.00
_cell.angle_beta   90.00
_cell.angle_gamma   90.00
#
_symmetry.space_group_name_H-M   'P 1'
#
loop_
_entity.id
_entity.type
_entity.pdbx_description
1 polymer ?
#
loop_
_entity_poly.entity_id
_entity_poly.type
_entity_poly.pdbx_seq_one_letter_code
_entity_poly.pdbx_strand_id
1 'polypeptide(L)' 'DLAKERGVAVEQVLEDVLYPLIPQKRLLDIKDIADYALFLCSDSAKSVTGQAILIDGGYTVQ' A
#
# COMPACT_ATOMS: atom_id res chain seq x y z
N ASP A 1 -0.75 3.63 16.26
CA ASP A 1 -0.75 2.75 17.44
C ASP A 1 -2.12 2.05 17.58
N LEU A 2 -2.66 1.49 16.48
CA LEU A 2 -4.07 1.06 16.41
C LEU A 2 -4.40 -0.13 17.33
N ALA A 3 -3.45 -1.05 17.49
CA ALA A 3 -3.55 -2.17 18.43
C ALA A 3 -3.59 -1.70 19.89
N LYS A 4 -2.80 -0.69 20.25
CA LYS A 4 -2.80 -0.09 21.59
C LYS A 4 -4.08 0.69 21.86
N GLU A 5 -4.56 1.46 20.90
CA GLU A 5 -5.82 2.22 21.01
C GLU A 5 -7.04 1.30 21.19
N ARG A 6 -7.01 0.12 20.57
CA ARG A 6 -8.11 -0.85 20.63
C ARG A 6 -7.92 -1.93 21.71
N GLY A 7 -6.77 -1.96 22.40
CA GLY A 7 -6.48 -2.94 23.45
C GLY A 7 -6.45 -4.40 22.95
N VAL A 8 -6.04 -4.63 21.70
CA VAL A 8 -6.02 -5.96 21.06
C VAL A 8 -4.63 -6.29 20.51
N ALA A 9 -4.39 -7.56 20.17
CA ALA A 9 -3.16 -8.00 19.53
C ALA A 9 -2.97 -7.37 18.14
N VAL A 10 -1.72 -7.21 17.69
CA VAL A 10 -1.39 -6.60 16.40
C VAL A 10 -1.93 -7.44 15.25
N GLU A 11 -1.82 -8.76 15.36
CA GLU A 11 -2.31 -9.73 14.39
C GLU A 11 -3.83 -9.61 14.22
N GLN A 12 -4.54 -9.40 15.33
CA GLN A 12 -5.98 -9.21 15.30
C GLN A 12 -6.38 -7.91 14.59
N VAL A 13 -5.59 -6.83 14.75
CA VAL A 13 -5.81 -5.60 13.98
C VAL A 13 -5.55 -5.79 12.50
N LEU A 14 -4.54 -6.57 12.14
CA LEU A 14 -4.23 -6.86 10.73
C LEU A 14 -5.40 -7.57 10.06
N GLU A 15 -5.90 -8.65 10.67
CA GLU A 15 -6.99 -9.46 10.13
C GLU A 15 -8.35 -8.77 10.17
N ASP A 16 -8.71 -8.14 11.29
CA ASP A 16 -10.07 -7.62 11.49
C ASP A 16 -10.26 -6.20 10.95
N VAL A 17 -9.18 -5.45 10.78
CA VAL A 17 -9.25 -4.03 10.42
C VAL A 17 -8.51 -3.70 9.13
N LEU A 18 -7.26 -4.12 8.98
CA LEU A 18 -6.44 -3.69 7.84
C LEU A 18 -6.70 -4.51 6.57
N TYR A 19 -6.64 -5.83 6.62
CA TYR A 19 -6.86 -6.69 5.45
C TYR A 19 -8.25 -6.61 4.81
N PRO A 20 -9.35 -6.34 5.54
CA PRO A 20 -10.64 -6.06 4.92
C PRO A 20 -10.64 -4.78 4.08
N LEU A 21 -9.82 -3.80 4.45
CA LEU A 21 -9.68 -2.52 3.74
C LEU A 21 -8.64 -2.56 2.62
N ILE A 22 -7.79 -3.58 2.57
CA ILE A 22 -6.72 -3.74 1.58
C ILE A 22 -7.06 -4.94 0.69
N PRO A 23 -7.57 -4.73 -0.54
CA PRO A 23 -7.92 -5.82 -1.44
C PRO A 23 -6.81 -6.85 -1.69
N GLN A 24 -5.54 -6.42 -1.69
CA GLN A 24 -4.40 -7.33 -1.84
C GLN A 24 -4.13 -8.23 -0.62
N LYS A 25 -4.78 -7.98 0.53
CA LYS A 25 -4.65 -8.75 1.78
C LYS A 25 -3.20 -8.98 2.23
N ARG A 26 -2.34 -8.02 1.93
CA ARG A 26 -0.96 -7.97 2.40
C ARG A 26 -0.58 -6.53 2.69
N LEU A 27 0.40 -6.35 3.55
CA LEU A 27 1.03 -5.05 3.70
C LEU A 27 1.97 -4.77 2.53
N LEU A 28 2.11 -3.48 2.21
CA LEU A 28 3.12 -3.00 1.28
C LEU A 28 4.50 -3.10 1.90
N ASP A 29 5.46 -3.51 1.07
CA ASP A 29 6.88 -3.46 1.39
C ASP A 29 7.48 -2.16 0.85
N ILE A 30 8.55 -1.68 1.50
CA ILE A 30 9.38 -0.58 1.00
C ILE A 30 9.85 -0.86 -0.43
N LYS A 31 10.12 -2.13 -0.74
CA LYS A 31 10.53 -2.57 -2.07
C LYS A 31 9.46 -2.31 -3.15
N ASP A 32 8.17 -2.43 -2.83
CA ASP A 32 7.09 -2.12 -3.77
C ASP A 32 7.16 -0.65 -4.24
N ILE A 33 7.48 0.27 -3.32
CA ILE A 33 7.64 1.71 -3.62
C ILE A 33 8.93 1.96 -4.41
N ALA A 34 10.04 1.36 -3.99
CA ALA A 34 11.34 1.55 -4.63
C ALA A 34 11.35 1.04 -6.07
N ASP A 35 10.81 -0.15 -6.32
CA ASP A 35 10.77 -0.74 -7.66
C ASP A 35 9.85 0.08 -8.59
N TYR A 36 8.74 0.61 -8.07
CA TYR A 36 7.86 1.46 -8.87
C TYR A 36 8.51 2.83 -9.18
N ALA A 37 9.21 3.43 -8.23
CA ALA A 37 9.98 4.65 -8.47
C ALA A 37 11.07 4.42 -9.54
N LEU A 38 11.79 3.30 -9.49
CA LEU A 38 12.77 2.93 -10.52
C LEU A 38 12.12 2.76 -11.89
N PHE A 39 10.94 2.13 -11.96
CA PHE A 39 10.17 2.03 -13.20
C PHE A 39 9.81 3.42 -13.76
N LEU A 40 9.34 4.34 -12.93
CA LEU A 40 9.01 5.71 -13.35
C LEU A 40 10.21 6.50 -13.85
N CYS A 41 11.41 6.24 -13.32
CA CYS A 41 12.66 6.84 -13.79
C CYS A 41 13.22 6.20 -15.07
N SER A 42 12.62 5.10 -15.56
CA SER A 42 13.10 4.39 -16.75
C SER A 42 12.54 4.96 -18.05
N ASP A 43 13.20 4.64 -19.17
CA ASP A 43 12.73 5.01 -20.52
C ASP A 43 11.33 4.47 -20.85
N SER A 44 10.91 3.39 -20.18
CA SER A 44 9.57 2.81 -20.36
C SER A 44 8.46 3.74 -19.89
N ALA A 45 8.75 4.65 -18.95
CA ALA A 45 7.79 5.60 -18.39
C ALA A 45 7.99 7.03 -18.93
N LYS A 46 8.81 7.26 -19.96
CA LYS A 46 9.22 8.59 -20.43
C LYS A 46 8.10 9.58 -20.80
N SER A 47 6.90 9.08 -21.09
CA SER A 47 5.72 9.90 -21.41
C SER A 47 4.70 9.98 -20.28
N VAL A 48 4.98 9.39 -19.12
CA VAL A 48 4.11 9.45 -17.94
C VAL A 48 4.43 10.74 -17.19
N THR A 49 3.49 11.69 -17.19
CA THR A 49 3.65 12.97 -16.49
C THR A 49 2.31 13.49 -15.95
N GLY A 50 2.37 14.25 -14.86
CA GLY A 50 1.20 14.87 -14.22
C GLY A 50 0.21 13.89 -13.57
N GLN A 51 0.59 12.62 -13.40
CA GLN A 51 -0.28 11.60 -12.82
C GLN A 51 -0.06 11.47 -11.32
N ALA A 52 -1.14 11.35 -10.55
CA ALA A 52 -1.08 10.82 -9.20
C ALA A 52 -1.03 9.28 -9.29
N ILE A 53 -0.02 8.68 -8.68
CA ILE A 53 0.17 7.23 -8.71
C ILE A 53 -0.03 6.67 -7.31
N LEU A 54 -0.99 5.75 -7.21
CA LEU A 54 -1.38 5.10 -5.97
C LEU A 54 -0.60 3.78 -5.80
N ILE A 55 0.04 3.64 -4.64
CA ILE A 55 0.70 2.42 -4.18
C ILE A 55 0.14 2.14 -2.78
N ASP A 56 -1.05 1.54 -2.71
CA ASP A 56 -1.83 1.41 -1.46
C ASP A 56 -2.50 0.04 -1.28
N GLY A 57 -2.13 -0.95 -2.11
CA GLY A 57 -2.73 -2.28 -2.05
C GLY A 57 -4.21 -2.34 -2.46
N GLY A 58 -4.73 -1.29 -3.11
CA GLY A 58 -6.12 -1.18 -3.55
C GLY A 58 -7.04 -0.49 -2.53
N TYR A 59 -6.49 0.15 -1.51
CA TYR A 59 -7.27 0.82 -0.47
C TYR A 59 -8.19 1.93 -1.04
N THR A 60 -7.69 2.73 -1.98
CA THR A 60 -8.41 3.91 -2.51
C THR A 60 -9.61 3.56 -3.38
N VAL A 61 -9.71 2.34 -3.92
CA VAL A 61 -10.81 1.96 -4.84
C VAL A 61 -12.06 1.42 -4.13
N GLN A 62 -12.05 1.34 -2.79
CA GLN A 62 -13.21 0.94 -1.99
C GLN A 62 -14.26 2.05 -1.88
#